data_AF-A0A941Q332-F1
#
_entry.id   AF-A0A941Q332-F1
#
_cell.length_a   1.000
_cell.length_b   1.000
_cell.length_c   1.000
_cell.angle_alpha   90.00
_cell.angle_beta   90.00
_cell.angle_gamma   90.00
#
_symmetry.space_group_name_H-M   'P 1'
#
loop_
_entity.id
_entity.type
_entity.pdbx_description
1 polymer ?
#
loop_
_entity_poly.entity_id
_entity_poly.type
_entity_poly.pdbx_seq_one_letter_code
_entity_poly.pdbx_strand_id
1 'polypeptide(L)'
;MTTADLTLILFAACNVLRIVAYLPQMLVLLRRPAAAASFSHSTWVLFAMANLSTALYAAVAIGDTIVCVVHGFSALCCSALIALALWSRRRVPNHGAVQYP
;
A
#
# COMPACT_ATOMS: atom_id res chain seq x y z
N MET A 1 -1.59 -23.42 -23.33
CA MET A 1 -1.84 -22.16 -22.59
C MET A 1 -1.98 -21.05 -23.61
N THR A 2 -3.02 -20.23 -23.46
CA THR A 2 -3.25 -19.06 -24.32
C THR A 2 -2.47 -17.85 -23.81
N THR A 3 -2.34 -16.80 -24.63
CA THR A 3 -1.75 -15.52 -24.20
C THR A 3 -2.53 -14.89 -23.03
N ALA A 4 -3.84 -15.06 -22.99
CA ALA A 4 -4.70 -14.59 -21.91
C ALA A 4 -4.41 -15.31 -20.58
N ASP A 5 -4.14 -16.61 -20.61
CA ASP A 5 -3.79 -17.36 -19.40
C ASP A 5 -2.45 -16.89 -18.83
N LEU A 6 -1.47 -16.64 -19.71
CA LEU A 6 -0.16 -16.15 -19.32
C LEU A 6 -0.23 -14.74 -18.72
N THR A 7 -1.00 -13.84 -19.32
CA THR A 7 -1.18 -12.48 -18.79
C THR A 7 -1.92 -12.50 -17.46
N LEU A 8 -2.91 -13.38 -17.29
CA LEU A 8 -3.63 -13.55 -16.03
C LEU A 8 -2.72 -14.07 -14.91
N ILE A 9 -1.89 -15.08 -15.19
CA ILE A 9 -0.92 -15.62 -14.22
C ILE A 9 0.09 -14.55 -13.82
N LEU A 10 0.64 -13.82 -14.79
CA LEU A 10 1.60 -12.75 -14.51
C LEU A 10 0.95 -11.64 -13.67
N PHE A 11 -0.27 -11.22 -14.05
CA PHE A 11 -1.06 -10.27 -13.29
C PHE A 11 -1.27 -10.74 -11.84
N ALA A 12 -1.75 -11.97 -11.65
CA ALA A 12 -2.00 -12.52 -10.32
C ALA A 12 -0.72 -12.60 -9.49
N ALA A 13 0.36 -13.16 -10.06
CA ALA A 13 1.65 -13.30 -9.39
C ALA A 13 2.21 -11.95 -8.96
N CYS A 14 2.24 -10.95 -9.85
CA CYS A 14 2.74 -9.61 -9.53
C CYS A 14 1.92 -8.92 -8.43
N ASN A 15 0.58 -9.02 -8.49
CA ASN A 15 -0.27 -8.41 -7.48
C ASN A 15 -0.17 -9.10 -6.11
N VAL A 16 -0.04 -10.44 -6.07
CA VAL A 16 0.20 -11.19 -4.84
C VAL A 16 1.56 -10.85 -4.25
N LEU A 17 2.64 -10.84 -5.06
CA LEU A 17 3.97 -10.43 -4.60
C LEU A 17 3.95 -9.01 -4.04
N ARG A 18 3.22 -8.10 -4.67
CA ARG A 18 3.04 -6.72 -4.20
C ARG A 18 2.40 -6.67 -2.81
N ILE A 19 1.34 -7.45 -2.59
CA ILE A 19 0.70 -7.56 -1.27
C ILE A 19 1.66 -8.13 -0.23
N VAL A 20 2.38 -9.20 -0.56
CA VAL A 20 3.38 -9.81 0.34
C VAL A 20 4.48 -8.80 0.68
N ALA A 21 4.91 -7.98 -0.29
CA ALA A 21 5.91 -6.94 -0.10
C ALA A 21 5.43 -5.78 0.80
N TYR A 22 4.13 -5.61 1.02
CA TYR A 22 3.62 -4.64 2.00
C TYR A 22 3.88 -5.10 3.44
N LEU A 23 3.89 -6.41 3.72
CA LEU A 23 4.14 -6.95 5.07
C LEU A 23 5.49 -6.53 5.67
N PRO A 24 6.66 -6.69 5.01
CA PRO A 24 7.93 -6.25 5.59
C PRO A 24 7.95 -4.74 5.83
N GLN A 25 7.32 -3.94 4.97
CA GLN A 25 7.23 -2.50 5.17
C GLN A 25 6.35 -2.12 6.38
N MET A 26 5.21 -2.79 6.57
CA MET A 26 4.37 -2.65 7.75
C MET A 26 5.15 -3.02 9.02
N LEU A 27 5.88 -4.14 9.00
CA LEU A 27 6.70 -4.59 10.12
C LEU A 27 7.83 -3.61 10.47
N VAL A 28 8.48 -3.02 9.46
CA VAL A 28 9.51 -1.99 9.68
C VAL A 28 8.90 -0.75 10.33
N LEU A 29 7.75 -0.27 9.84
CA LEU A 29 7.06 0.89 10.41
C LEU A 29 6.57 0.66 11.85
N LEU A 30 6.16 -0.57 12.18
CA LEU A 30 5.76 -0.97 13.53
C LEU A 30 6.95 -1.05 14.48
N ARG A 31 8.08 -1.65 14.05
CA ARG A 31 9.26 -1.88 14.89
C ARG A 31 10.16 -0.65 15.01
N ARG A 32 10.20 0.21 13.99
CA ARG A 32 11.08 1.39 13.91
C ARG A 32 10.27 2.62 13.51
N PRO A 33 9.58 3.30 14.44
CA PRO A 33 8.74 4.46 14.14
C PRO A 33 9.50 5.60 13.42
N ALA A 34 10.81 5.74 13.69
CA ALA A 34 11.68 6.69 13.00
C ALA A 34 11.77 6.47 11.48
N ALA A 35 11.54 5.23 11.00
CA ALA A 35 11.49 4.93 9.57
C ALA A 35 10.33 5.63 8.84
N ALA A 36 9.31 6.10 9.56
CA ALA A 36 8.21 6.87 9.00
C ALA A 36 8.65 8.25 8.45
N ALA A 37 9.85 8.74 8.82
CA ALA A 37 10.42 9.97 8.27
C ALA A 37 10.72 9.83 6.76
N SER A 38 11.26 8.68 6.34
CA SER A 38 11.59 8.37 4.93
C SER A 38 10.39 7.86 4.12
N PHE A 39 9.21 7.76 4.72
CA PHE A 39 7.99 7.26 4.08
C PHE A 39 7.32 8.36 3.23
N SER A 40 7.30 8.17 1.91
CA SER A 40 6.64 9.09 0.96
C SER A 40 5.13 8.90 0.95
N HIS A 41 4.41 9.72 1.72
CA HIS A 41 2.95 9.65 1.80
C HIS A 41 2.28 9.85 0.44
N SER A 42 2.81 10.77 -0.37
CA SER A 42 2.29 11.08 -1.71
C SER A 42 2.30 9.86 -2.63
N THR A 43 3.37 9.06 -2.61
CA THR A 43 3.48 7.84 -3.42
C THR A 43 2.43 6.81 -3.01
N TRP A 44 2.27 6.59 -1.70
CA TRP A 44 1.31 5.62 -1.19
C TRP A 44 -0.14 6.04 -1.42
N VAL A 45 -0.44 7.34 -1.29
CA VAL A 45 -1.76 7.89 -1.63
C VAL A 45 -2.06 7.69 -3.11
N LEU A 46 -1.10 7.99 -4.00
CA LEU A 46 -1.27 7.77 -5.43
C LEU A 46 -1.53 6.29 -5.75
N PHE A 47 -0.80 5.36 -5.11
CA PHE A 47 -1.06 3.93 -5.25
C PHE A 47 -2.41 3.51 -4.69
N ALA A 48 -2.86 4.07 -3.57
CA ALA A 48 -4.19 3.78 -3.04
C ALA A 48 -5.29 4.23 -4.03
N MET A 49 -5.18 5.46 -4.55
CA MET A 49 -6.12 6.00 -5.53
C MET A 49 -6.12 5.20 -6.83
N ALA A 50 -4.95 4.86 -7.37
CA ALA A 50 -4.84 4.10 -8.61
C ALA A 50 -5.46 2.69 -8.48
N ASN A 51 -5.21 2.00 -7.37
CA ASN A 51 -5.81 0.70 -7.12
C ASN A 51 -7.32 0.82 -6.89
N LEU A 52 -7.78 1.84 -6.16
CA LEU A 52 -9.21 2.08 -5.97
C LEU A 52 -9.92 2.38 -7.30
N SER A 53 -9.35 3.24 -8.14
CA SER A 53 -9.93 3.56 -9.45
C SER A 53 -9.99 2.33 -10.36
N THR A 54 -8.95 1.49 -10.36
CA THR A 54 -8.96 0.24 -11.13
C THR A 54 -10.01 -0.74 -10.61
N ALA A 55 -10.18 -0.84 -9.29
CA ALA A 55 -11.20 -1.71 -8.70
C ALA A 55 -12.61 -1.26 -9.08
N LEU A 56 -12.89 0.05 -8.96
CA LEU A 56 -14.18 0.64 -9.34
C LEU A 56 -14.45 0.48 -10.83
N TYR A 57 -13.44 0.71 -11.68
CA TYR A 57 -13.55 0.52 -13.12
C TYR A 57 -13.85 -0.94 -13.47
N ALA A 58 -13.14 -1.89 -12.85
CA ALA A 58 -13.39 -3.31 -13.05
C ALA A 58 -14.79 -3.72 -12.59
N ALA A 59 -15.29 -3.18 -11.48
CA ALA A 59 -16.62 -3.47 -10.96
C ALA A 59 -17.75 -2.90 -11.83
N VAL A 60 -17.63 -1.65 -12.25
CA VAL A 60 -18.73 -0.91 -12.91
C VAL A 60 -18.70 -1.05 -14.43
N ALA A 61 -17.53 -1.01 -15.05
CA ALA A 61 -17.40 -0.97 -16.51
C ALA A 61 -17.13 -2.34 -17.13
N ILE A 62 -16.32 -3.18 -16.49
CA ILE A 62 -15.90 -4.48 -17.05
C ILE A 62 -16.73 -5.65 -16.46
N GLY A 63 -17.14 -5.56 -15.20
CA GLY A 63 -17.72 -6.68 -14.46
C GLY A 63 -16.69 -7.74 -14.03
N ASP A 64 -15.39 -7.42 -14.05
CA ASP A 64 -14.32 -8.35 -13.67
C ASP A 64 -14.13 -8.36 -12.15
N THR A 65 -14.73 -9.38 -11.52
CA THR A 65 -14.69 -9.56 -10.06
C THR A 65 -13.26 -9.80 -9.55
N ILE A 66 -12.41 -10.50 -10.31
CA ILE A 66 -11.05 -10.83 -9.88
C ILE A 66 -10.21 -9.55 -9.83
N VAL A 67 -10.20 -8.77 -10.90
CA VAL A 67 -9.46 -7.50 -10.97
C VAL A 67 -9.99 -6.53 -9.91
N CYS A 68 -11.31 -6.47 -9.72
CA CYS A 68 -11.93 -5.67 -8.67
C CYS A 68 -11.41 -6.03 -7.27
N VAL A 69 -11.45 -7.31 -6.89
CA VAL A 69 -11.03 -7.76 -5.55
C VAL A 69 -9.53 -7.55 -5.33
N VAL A 70 -8.70 -7.91 -6.31
CA VAL A 70 -7.23 -7.80 -6.21
C VAL A 70 -6.80 -6.34 -6.01
N HIS A 71 -7.33 -5.42 -6.82
CA HIS A 71 -7.00 -4.01 -6.70
C HIS A 71 -7.68 -3.37 -5.48
N GLY A 72 -8.90 -3.77 -5.12
CA GLY A 72 -9.57 -3.32 -3.90
C GLY A 72 -8.78 -3.67 -2.64
N PHE A 73 -8.33 -4.92 -2.52
CA PHE A 73 -7.49 -5.36 -1.41
C PHE A 73 -6.16 -4.61 -1.36
N SER A 74 -5.54 -4.36 -2.52
CA SER A 74 -4.30 -3.59 -2.60
C SER A 74 -4.50 -2.13 -2.15
N ALA A 75 -5.64 -1.51 -2.49
CA ALA A 75 -5.99 -0.17 -2.02
C ALA A 75 -6.17 -0.12 -0.50
N LEU A 76 -6.78 -1.16 0.09
CA LEU A 76 -6.88 -1.30 1.55
C LEU A 76 -5.50 -1.43 2.22
N CYS A 77 -4.60 -2.25 1.67
CA CYS A 77 -3.24 -2.37 2.19
C CYS A 77 -2.46 -1.06 2.13
N CYS A 78 -2.52 -0.34 0.99
CA CYS A 78 -1.90 0.98 0.87
C CYS A 78 -2.45 1.96 1.91
N SER A 79 -3.77 1.97 2.13
CA SER A 79 -4.42 2.81 3.14
C SER A 79 -3.97 2.46 4.56
N ALA A 80 -3.83 1.18 4.88
CA ALA A 80 -3.30 0.71 6.15
C ALA A 80 -1.84 1.15 6.37
N LEU A 81 -1.00 1.07 5.34
CA LEU A 81 0.39 1.56 5.40
C LEU A 81 0.46 3.07 5.65
N ILE A 82 -0.39 3.87 4.99
CA ILE A 82 -0.49 5.32 5.23
C ILE A 82 -0.90 5.59 6.68
N ALA A 83 -1.96 4.93 7.16
CA ALA A 83 -2.44 5.09 8.53
C ALA A 83 -1.37 4.74 9.56
N LEU A 84 -0.66 3.63 9.33
CA LEU A 84 0.44 3.18 10.17
C LEU A 84 1.62 4.18 10.16
N ALA A 85 2.00 4.70 8.99
CA ALA A 85 3.06 5.71 8.88
C ALA A 85 2.70 7.00 9.63
N LEU A 86 1.47 7.48 9.51
CA LEU A 86 0.98 8.65 10.24
C LEU A 86 0.98 8.42 11.76
N TRP A 87 0.60 7.21 12.20
CA TRP A 87 0.61 6.84 13.61
C TRP A 87 2.03 6.70 14.16
N SER A 88 2.94 6.07 13.41
CA SER A 88 4.35 5.93 13.79
C SER A 88 5.04 7.28 13.92
N ARG A 89 4.71 8.28 13.08
CA ARG A 89 5.23 9.66 13.23
C ARG A 89 4.83 10.30 14.56
N ARG A 90 3.62 10.05 15.06
CA ARG A 90 3.16 10.57 16.36
C ARG A 90 3.87 9.92 17.55
N ARG A 91 4.45 8.73 17.36
CA ARG A 91 5.18 7.99 18.39
C ARG A 91 6.65 8.36 18.49
N VAL A 92 7.21 9.06 17.51
CA VAL A 92 8.57 9.58 17.62
C VAL A 92 8.52 10.83 18.51
N PRO A 93 9.10 10.81 19.72
CA PRO A 93 9.14 11.98 20.57
C PRO A 93 9.87 13.09 19.83
N ASN A 94 9.29 14.28 19.79
CA ASN A 94 9.90 15.46 19.21
C ASN A 94 11.20 15.73 20.00
N HIS A 95 12.37 15.33 19.50
CA HIS A 95 13.67 15.62 20.12
C HIS A 95 14.06 17.11 19.96
N GLY A 96 13.07 18.00 19.93
CA GLY A 96 13.23 19.45 19.81
C GLY A 96 13.12 20.21 21.13
N ALA A 97 13.10 19.52 22.28
CA ALA A 97 13.06 20.14 23.60
C ALA A 97 14.38 20.01 24.38
N VAL A 98 15.52 19.91 23.68
CA VAL A 98 16.82 20.19 24.33
C VAL A 98 16.99 21.71 24.30
N GLN A 99 16.45 22.36 25.33
CA GLN A 99 16.91 23.69 25.75
C GLN A 99 18.40 23.55 26.10
N TYR A 100 19.28 24.14 25.29
CA TYR A 100 20.63 24.44 25.75
C TYR A 100 20.54 25.65 26.70
N PRO A 101 21.23 25.62 27.86
CA PRO A 101 21.21 26.69 28.85
C PRO A 101 21.81 28.00 28.32
#